data_AF-A0A920NB42-F1
#
_entry.id   AF-A0A920NB42-F1
#
_cell.length_a   1.000
_cell.length_b   1.000
_cell.length_c   1.000
_cell.angle_alpha   90.00
_cell.angle_beta   90.00
_cell.angle_gamma   90.00
#
_symmetry.space_group_name_H-M   'P 1'
#
loop_
_entity.id
_entity.type
_entity.pdbx_description
1 polymer ?
#
loop_
_entity_poly.entity_id
_entity_poly.type
_entity_poly.pdbx_seq_one_letter_code
_entity_poly.pdbx_strand_id
1 'polypeptide(L)' 'MRAVVYKKPFEVAVETVEDPKILHPNDVIVKITSSCICGSDLHMYEGELPQNRE' A
#
# COMPACT_ATOMS: atom_id res chain seq x y z
N MET A 1 -5.18 10.66 4.28
CA MET A 1 -4.65 10.68 2.89
C MET A 1 -5.37 9.67 1.99
N ARG A 2 -5.30 9.80 0.65
CA ARG A 2 -5.79 8.77 -0.30
C ARG A 2 -4.70 7.74 -0.60
N ALA A 3 -5.02 6.45 -0.58
CA ALA A 3 -4.07 5.36 -0.84
C ALA A 3 -4.71 4.19 -1.60
N VAL A 4 -3.91 3.42 -2.33
CA VAL A 4 -4.32 2.12 -2.89
C VAL A 4 -4.30 1.08 -1.77
N VAL A 5 -5.42 0.41 -1.54
CA VAL A 5 -5.63 -0.58 -0.50
C VAL A 5 -5.97 -1.92 -1.14
N TYR A 6 -5.18 -2.93 -0.84
CA TYR A 6 -5.45 -4.31 -1.22
C TYR A 6 -6.57 -4.91 -0.35
N LYS A 7 -7.62 -5.45 -0.99
CA LYS A 7 -8.77 -6.04 -0.30
C LYS A 7 -8.68 -7.55 -0.25
N LYS A 8 -8.58 -8.19 -1.41
CA LYS A 8 -8.48 -9.63 -1.63
C LYS A 8 -7.95 -9.88 -3.04
N PRO A 9 -7.67 -11.13 -3.45
CA PRO A 9 -7.16 -11.40 -4.79
C PRO A 9 -8.06 -10.77 -5.84
N PHE A 10 -7.43 -10.10 -6.81
CA PHE A 10 -8.04 -9.34 -7.89
C PHE A 10 -8.84 -8.09 -7.48
N GLU A 11 -8.81 -7.69 -6.21
CA GLU A 11 -9.56 -6.54 -5.68
C GLU A 11 -8.67 -5.54 -4.93
N VAL A 12 -8.54 -4.35 -5.53
CA VAL A 12 -7.87 -3.17 -4.94
C VAL A 12 -8.80 -1.96 -5.04
N ALA A 13 -8.72 -1.06 -4.07
CA ALA A 13 -9.52 0.17 -4.05
C ALA A 13 -8.69 1.37 -3.62
N VAL A 14 -9.07 2.57 -4.07
CA VAL A 14 -8.50 3.81 -3.53
C VAL A 14 -9.39 4.29 -2.38
N GLU A 15 -8.81 4.35 -1.19
CA GLU A 15 -9.54 4.72 0.03
C GLU A 15 -8.86 5.87 0.77
N THR A 16 -9.62 6.53 1.65
CA THR A 16 -9.08 7.48 2.60
C THR A 16 -8.60 6.74 3.85
N VAL A 17 -7.31 6.84 4.14
CA VAL A 17 -6.65 6.24 5.31
C VAL A 17 -6.04 7.33 6.20
N GLU A 18 -5.63 6.97 7.42
CA GLU A 18 -4.91 7.89 8.31
C GLU A 18 -3.64 8.44 7.65
N ASP A 19 -3.29 9.68 7.98
CA ASP A 19 -2.02 10.25 7.53
C ASP A 19 -0.83 9.58 8.25
N PRO A 20 0.32 9.42 7.56
CA PRO A 20 1.48 8.76 8.14
C PRO A 20 2.02 9.56 9.33
N LYS A 21 2.58 8.83 10.31
CA LYS A 21 3.20 9.39 11.50
C LYS A 21 4.69 9.02 11.51
N ILE A 22 5.52 9.92 12.03
CA ILE A 22 6.93 9.65 12.31
C ILE A 22 7.00 8.73 13.54
N LEU A 23 7.62 7.56 13.43
CA LEU A 23 7.71 6.58 14.53
C LEU A 23 9.14 6.43 15.03
N HIS A 24 10.14 6.65 14.17
CA HIS A 24 11.55 6.61 14.50
C HIS A 24 12.20 7.98 14.21
N PRO A 25 13.25 8.40 14.94
CA PRO A 25 13.95 9.67 14.72
C PRO A 25 14.51 9.91 13.31
N ASN A 26 14.58 8.87 12.47
CA ASN A 26 15.16 8.92 11.13
C ASN A 26 14.11 8.84 10.01
N ASP A 27 12.83 8.81 10.35
CA ASP A 27 11.77 8.77 9.35
C ASP A 27 11.56 10.14 8.69
N VAL A 28 11.06 10.12 7.46
CA VAL A 28 10.59 11.31 6.75
C VAL A 28 9.25 11.04 6.07
N ILE A 29 8.41 12.06 6.01
CA ILE A 29 7.14 12.00 5.26
C ILE A 29 7.35 12.66 3.90
N VAL A 30 7.05 11.93 2.83
CA VAL A 30 7.22 12.38 1.44
C VAL A 30 5.86 12.64 0.80
N LYS A 31 5.70 13.81 0.18
CA LYS A 31 4.56 14.08 -0.70
C LYS A 31 4.79 13.42 -2.05
N ILE A 32 4.08 12.32 -2.31
CA ILE A 32 4.20 11.58 -3.56
C ILE A 32 3.67 12.43 -4.74
N THR A 33 4.51 12.64 -5.75
CA THR A 33 4.15 13.29 -7.02
C THR A 33 3.82 12.29 -8.11
N SER A 34 4.45 11.10 -8.06
CA SER A 34 4.27 10.01 -9.01
C SER A 34 4.58 8.68 -8.34
N SER A 35 3.88 7.64 -8.76
CA SER A 35 4.14 6.25 -8.40
C SER A 35 3.80 5.36 -9.60
N CYS A 36 4.40 4.19 -9.66
CA CYS A 36 4.22 3.23 -10.75
C CYS A 36 3.77 1.88 -10.19
N ILE A 37 3.20 1.05 -11.07
CA ILE A 37 2.92 -0.35 -10.77
C ILE A 37 4.15 -1.17 -11.21
N CYS A 38 4.67 -1.99 -10.30
CA CYS A 38 5.75 -2.93 -10.55
C CYS A 38 5.17 -4.32 -10.86
N GLY A 39 5.92 -5.15 -11.59
CA GLY A 39 5.56 -6.57 -11.76
C GLY A 39 5.41 -7.32 -10.43
N SER A 40 6.17 -6.92 -9.40
CA SER A 40 6.06 -7.50 -8.05
C SER A 40 4.71 -7.26 -7.38
N ASP A 41 3.98 -6.21 -7.77
CA ASP A 41 2.66 -5.92 -7.22
C ASP A 41 1.63 -6.95 -7.69
N LEU A 42 1.88 -7.60 -8.84
CA LEU A 42 1.00 -8.64 -9.39
C LEU A 42 0.99 -9.90 -8.52
N HIS A 43 2.12 -10.29 -7.93
CA HIS A 43 2.16 -11.42 -6.98
C HIS A 43 1.23 -11.19 -5.78
N MET A 44 1.11 -9.94 -5.30
CA MET A 44 0.13 -9.59 -4.27
C MET A 44 -1.30 -9.56 -4.82
N TYR A 45 -1.49 -8.94 -5.98
CA TYR A 45 -2.80 -8.80 -6.62
C TYR A 45 -3.45 -10.14 -6.95
N GLU A 46 -2.68 -11.11 -7.43
CA GLU A 46 -3.15 -12.46 -7.80
C GLU A 46 -3.31 -13.39 -6.59
N GLY A 47 -2.91 -12.94 -5.39
CA GLY A 47 -3.08 -13.69 -4.15
C GLY A 47 -2.00 -14.74 -3.88
N GLU A 48 -0.83 -14.63 -4.53
CA GLU A 48 0.28 -15.58 -4.36
C GLU A 48 1.06 -15.35 -3.06
N LEU A 49 0.94 -14.16 -2.47
CA LEU A 49 1.58 -13.82 -1.20
C LEU A 49 0.63 -14.06 -0.02
N PRO A 50 1.11 -14.74 1.06
CA PRO A 50 0.32 -14.97 2.25
C PRO A 50 -0.12 -13.65 2.89
N GLN A 51 -1.42 -13.52 3.13
CA GLN A 51 -2.01 -12.37 3.81
C GLN A 51 -2.07 -12.70 5.30
N ASN A 52 -1.03 -12.32 6.05
CA ASN A 52 -1.09 -12.37 7.50
C ASN A 52 -2.01 -11.24 7.99
N ARG A 53 -3.32 -11.52 8.02
CA ARG A 53 -4.31 -10.73 8.77
C ARG A 53 -4.54 -11.48 10.09
N GLU A 54 -3.77 -11.12 11.11
CA GLU A 54 -4.21 -11.25 12.50
C GLU A 54 -5.18 -10.11 12.84
#